data_AF-A0A8T6YDX1-F1
#
_entry.id   AF-A0A8T6YDX1-F1
#
_cell.length_a   1.000
_cell.length_b   1.000
_cell.length_c   1.000
_cell.angle_alpha   90.00
_cell.angle_beta   90.00
_cell.angle_gamma   90.00
#
_symmetry.space_group_name_H-M   'P 1'
#
loop_
_entity.id
_entity.type
_entity.pdbx_description
1 polymer ?
#
loop_
_entity_poly.entity_id
_entity_poly.type
_entity_poly.pdbx_seq_one_letter_code
_entity_poly.pdbx_strand_id
1 'polypeptide(L)'
;MKGNVRNETNFDIMSLLLRYITRRVNAMHILFVLAFLTFGIGDGLTAAVMMANRGIGAESNLFFAGMYSSSGLIGVITAKIVFTAFLLMASLLVYWRSQGRSYWMVNGFLMALTLAGTMASIANLQAATGLPFMSPEKILLIYLGMMFVFVEIGDFVDTRKSETSSSTMTGTKPVY
;
A
#
# COMPACT_ATOMS: atom_id res chain seq x y z
N MET A 1 -43.51 20.38 -18.80
CA MET A 1 -42.06 20.25 -18.53
C MET A 1 -41.85 20.05 -17.02
N LYS A 2 -41.79 18.81 -16.53
CA LYS A 2 -41.65 18.48 -15.09
C LYS A 2 -40.55 17.43 -14.82
N GLY A 3 -39.61 17.28 -15.77
CA GLY A 3 -38.62 16.19 -15.77
C GLY A 3 -37.21 16.55 -15.32
N ASN A 4 -36.85 17.82 -15.09
CA ASN A 4 -35.45 18.22 -14.90
C ASN A 4 -35.02 18.45 -13.43
N VAL A 5 -35.95 18.82 -12.56
CA VAL A 5 -35.64 19.26 -11.18
C VAL A 5 -35.09 18.12 -10.30
N ARG A 6 -35.52 16.87 -10.57
CA ARG A 6 -35.10 15.69 -9.80
C ARG A 6 -33.66 15.24 -10.12
N ASN A 7 -33.18 15.53 -11.34
CA ASN A 7 -31.82 15.17 -11.74
C ASN A 7 -30.79 16.16 -11.20
N GLU A 8 -31.13 17.45 -11.15
CA GLU A 8 -30.27 18.50 -10.58
C GLU A 8 -30.04 18.29 -9.07
N THR A 9 -31.10 17.97 -8.33
CA THR A 9 -31.01 17.69 -6.87
C THR A 9 -30.19 16.43 -6.55
N ASN A 10 -30.35 15.36 -7.33
CA ASN A 10 -29.53 14.14 -7.15
C ASN A 10 -28.06 14.37 -7.48
N PHE A 11 -27.76 15.17 -8.51
CA PHE A 11 -26.40 15.53 -8.88
C PHE A 11 -25.72 16.39 -7.80
N ASP A 12 -26.45 17.37 -7.23
CA ASP A 12 -25.94 18.20 -6.15
C ASP A 12 -25.65 17.40 -4.88
N ILE A 13 -26.57 16.51 -4.46
CA ILE A 13 -26.36 15.62 -3.31
C ILE A 13 -25.14 14.71 -3.53
N MET A 14 -25.01 14.14 -4.73
CA MET A 14 -23.87 13.30 -5.08
C MET A 14 -22.56 14.09 -5.09
N SER A 15 -22.57 15.32 -5.61
CA SER A 15 -21.39 16.21 -5.59
C SER A 15 -20.98 16.63 -4.17
N LEU A 16 -21.96 16.84 -3.28
CA LEU A 16 -21.73 17.17 -1.87
C LEU A 16 -21.16 15.99 -1.11
N LEU A 17 -21.67 14.78 -1.34
CA LEU A 17 -21.10 13.55 -0.79
C LEU A 17 -19.67 13.32 -1.30
N LEU A 18 -19.43 13.50 -2.60
CA LEU A 18 -18.10 13.34 -3.18
C LEU A 18 -17.12 14.36 -2.61
N ARG A 19 -17.53 15.62 -2.44
CA ARG A 19 -16.74 16.68 -1.78
C ARG A 19 -16.49 16.38 -0.30
N TYR A 20 -17.47 15.82 0.39
CA TYR A 20 -17.32 15.43 1.80
C TYR A 20 -16.32 14.28 1.95
N ILE A 21 -16.43 13.25 1.12
CA ILE A 21 -15.51 12.10 1.08
C ILE A 21 -14.10 12.57 0.70
N THR A 22 -13.95 13.32 -0.40
CA THR A 22 -12.64 13.81 -0.86
C THR A 22 -11.97 14.77 0.13
N ARG A 23 -12.74 15.55 0.92
CA ARG A 23 -12.18 16.36 2.01
C ARG A 23 -11.68 15.53 3.20
N ARG A 24 -12.18 14.31 3.39
CA ARG A 24 -11.80 13.42 4.51
C ARG A 24 -10.77 12.36 4.13
N VAL A 25 -10.72 11.97 2.85
CA VAL A 25 -9.79 10.97 2.35
C VAL A 25 -8.41 11.60 2.19
N ASN A 26 -7.52 11.28 3.13
CA ASN A 26 -6.12 11.67 3.06
C ASN A 26 -5.30 10.64 2.25
N ALA A 27 -4.17 11.05 1.68
CA ALA A 27 -3.30 10.19 0.86
C ALA A 27 -2.91 8.89 1.58
N MET A 28 -2.66 8.97 2.89
CA MET A 28 -2.38 7.79 3.72
C MET A 28 -3.49 6.74 3.67
N HIS A 29 -4.77 7.14 3.71
CA HIS A 29 -5.89 6.20 3.66
C HIS A 29 -5.98 5.50 2.31
N ILE A 30 -5.76 6.26 1.22
CA ILE A 30 -5.74 5.70 -0.14
C ILE A 30 -4.60 4.69 -0.25
N LEU A 31 -3.39 5.08 0.16
CA LEU A 31 -2.22 4.23 0.09
C LEU A 31 -2.34 2.98 0.98
N PHE A 32 -2.99 3.09 2.14
CA PHE A 32 -3.27 1.94 3.00
C PHE A 32 -4.17 0.92 2.30
N VAL A 33 -5.26 1.38 1.68
CA VAL A 33 -6.17 0.53 0.92
C VAL A 33 -5.46 -0.07 -0.29
N LEU A 34 -4.71 0.73 -1.05
CA LEU A 34 -3.96 0.24 -2.21
C LEU A 34 -2.90 -0.79 -1.83
N ALA A 35 -2.14 -0.57 -0.76
CA ALA A 35 -1.17 -1.52 -0.26
C ALA A 35 -1.84 -2.82 0.21
N PHE A 36 -2.97 -2.74 0.91
CA PHE A 36 -3.74 -3.93 1.30
C PHE A 36 -4.25 -4.72 0.09
N LEU A 37 -4.82 -4.02 -0.90
CA LEU A 37 -5.35 -4.63 -2.12
C LEU A 37 -4.26 -5.28 -2.97
N THR A 38 -3.11 -4.62 -3.12
CA THR A 38 -2.04 -5.09 -4.00
C THR A 38 -1.14 -6.12 -3.31
N PHE A 39 -0.54 -5.76 -2.17
CA PHE A 39 0.42 -6.62 -1.46
C PHE A 39 -0.26 -7.69 -0.61
N GLY A 40 -1.48 -7.46 -0.12
CA GLY A 40 -2.25 -8.46 0.63
C GLY A 40 -3.05 -9.37 -0.28
N ILE A 41 -4.12 -8.82 -0.86
CA ILE A 41 -5.08 -9.61 -1.64
C ILE A 41 -4.51 -10.01 -3.00
N GLY A 42 -3.94 -9.05 -3.75
CA GLY A 42 -3.43 -9.27 -5.10
C GLY A 42 -2.32 -10.31 -5.12
N ASP A 43 -1.25 -10.07 -4.36
CA ASP A 43 -0.15 -11.03 -4.24
C ASP A 43 -0.63 -12.36 -3.65
N GLY A 44 -1.50 -12.34 -2.64
CA GLY A 44 -2.11 -13.53 -2.05
C GLY A 44 -2.81 -14.44 -3.06
N LEU A 45 -3.76 -13.87 -3.82
CA LEU A 45 -4.53 -14.59 -4.81
C LEU A 45 -3.67 -15.05 -5.99
N THR A 46 -2.82 -14.17 -6.51
CA THR A 46 -2.00 -14.48 -7.68
C THR A 46 -0.92 -15.52 -7.36
N ALA A 47 -0.31 -15.49 -6.16
CA ALA A 47 0.63 -16.52 -5.71
C ALA A 47 -0.06 -17.87 -5.55
N ALA A 48 -1.28 -17.89 -4.99
CA ALA A 48 -2.08 -19.10 -4.87
C ALA A 48 -2.38 -19.70 -6.26
N VAL A 49 -2.83 -18.88 -7.22
CA VAL A 49 -3.07 -19.30 -8.60
C VAL A 49 -1.78 -19.82 -9.27
N MET A 50 -0.66 -19.14 -9.06
CA MET A 50 0.64 -19.59 -9.57
C MET A 50 1.00 -20.98 -9.02
N MET A 51 0.86 -21.20 -7.72
CA MET A 51 1.14 -22.50 -7.09
C MET A 51 0.17 -23.60 -7.55
N ALA A 52 -1.11 -23.27 -7.82
CA ALA A 52 -2.05 -24.22 -8.42
C ALA A 52 -1.59 -24.68 -9.80
N ASN A 53 -1.08 -23.76 -10.63
CA ASN A 53 -0.73 -24.05 -12.02
C ASN A 53 0.67 -24.64 -12.20
N ARG A 54 1.62 -24.25 -11.35
CA ARG A 54 3.05 -24.60 -11.49
C ARG A 54 3.57 -25.51 -10.38
N GLY A 55 2.73 -25.79 -9.38
CA GLY A 55 3.12 -26.54 -8.20
C GLY A 55 3.76 -25.64 -7.13
N ILE A 56 3.98 -26.24 -5.96
CA ILE A 56 4.41 -25.57 -4.73
C ILE A 56 5.79 -24.91 -4.90
N GLY A 57 6.68 -25.54 -5.68
CA GLY A 57 8.03 -25.04 -5.92
C GLY A 57 8.12 -23.73 -6.72
N ALA A 58 7.00 -23.22 -7.24
CA ALA A 58 6.95 -21.90 -7.87
C ALA A 58 7.02 -20.75 -6.84
N GLU A 59 6.62 -21.01 -5.59
CA GLU A 59 6.74 -20.04 -4.50
C GLU A 59 8.15 -20.13 -3.89
N SER A 60 8.92 -19.07 -4.06
CA SER A 60 10.29 -18.97 -3.52
C SER A 60 10.33 -18.92 -1.99
N ASN A 61 9.24 -18.46 -1.36
CA ASN A 61 9.18 -18.34 0.09
C ASN A 61 8.73 -19.65 0.73
N LEU A 62 9.66 -20.32 1.43
CA LEU A 62 9.42 -21.59 2.11
C LEU A 62 8.27 -21.54 3.12
N PHE A 63 8.02 -20.40 3.76
CA PHE A 63 6.88 -20.25 4.68
C PHE A 63 5.56 -20.35 3.92
N PHE A 64 5.39 -19.61 2.82
CA PHE A 64 4.16 -19.65 2.03
C PHE A 64 3.97 -20.98 1.29
N ALA A 65 5.07 -21.58 0.79
CA ALA A 65 5.05 -22.94 0.26
C ALA A 65 4.61 -23.98 1.31
N GLY A 66 5.05 -23.82 2.56
CA GLY A 66 4.60 -24.63 3.69
C GLY A 66 3.12 -24.46 3.99
N MET A 67 2.62 -23.22 4.00
CA MET A 67 1.19 -22.93 4.17
C MET A 67 0.32 -23.53 3.07
N TYR A 68 0.82 -23.54 1.83
CA TYR A 68 0.16 -24.24 0.72
C TYR A 68 0.11 -25.74 0.98
N SER A 69 1.21 -26.33 1.43
CA SER A 69 1.31 -27.77 1.68
C SER A 69 0.36 -28.22 2.80
N SER A 70 0.17 -27.40 3.84
CA SER A 70 -0.69 -27.74 4.98
C SER A 70 -2.16 -27.43 4.75
N SER A 71 -2.47 -26.35 4.03
CA SER A 71 -3.82 -25.75 4.03
C SER A 71 -4.26 -25.30 2.63
N GLY A 72 -3.52 -25.67 1.59
CA GLY A 72 -3.84 -25.39 0.19
C GLY A 72 -3.83 -23.90 -0.15
N LEU A 73 -4.60 -23.55 -1.19
CA LEU A 73 -4.73 -22.18 -1.69
C LEU A 73 -5.18 -21.19 -0.62
N ILE A 74 -6.16 -21.60 0.19
CA ILE A 74 -6.73 -20.76 1.25
C ILE A 74 -5.64 -20.43 2.29
N GLY A 75 -4.81 -21.41 2.66
CA GLY A 75 -3.70 -21.22 3.58
C GLY A 75 -2.75 -20.10 3.16
N VAL A 76 -2.36 -20.09 1.89
CA VAL A 76 -1.48 -19.05 1.32
C VAL A 76 -2.14 -17.68 1.34
N ILE A 77 -3.38 -17.60 0.85
CA ILE A 77 -4.11 -16.34 0.74
C ILE A 77 -4.28 -15.73 2.13
N THR A 78 -4.73 -16.53 3.10
CA THR A 78 -4.90 -16.09 4.49
C THR A 78 -3.56 -15.66 5.09
N ALA A 79 -2.50 -16.44 4.90
CA ALA A 79 -1.18 -16.11 5.44
C ALA A 79 -0.65 -14.77 4.90
N LYS A 80 -0.74 -14.54 3.58
CA LYS A 80 -0.31 -13.28 2.95
C LYS A 80 -1.18 -12.09 3.39
N ILE A 81 -2.50 -12.24 3.46
CA ILE A 81 -3.40 -11.18 3.96
C ILE A 81 -3.07 -10.81 5.41
N VAL A 82 -2.89 -11.80 6.28
CA VAL A 82 -2.54 -11.59 7.70
C VAL A 82 -1.17 -10.94 7.84
N PHE A 83 -0.18 -11.41 7.08
CA PHE A 83 1.16 -10.81 7.05
C PHE A 83 1.09 -9.33 6.62
N THR A 84 0.35 -9.02 5.57
CA THR A 84 0.14 -7.64 5.12
C THR A 84 -0.59 -6.80 6.17
N ALA A 85 -1.59 -7.35 6.84
CA ALA A 85 -2.27 -6.66 7.93
C ALA A 85 -1.29 -6.29 9.07
N PHE A 86 -0.34 -7.17 9.41
CA PHE A 86 0.70 -6.85 10.40
C PHE A 86 1.63 -5.73 9.93
N LEU A 87 2.07 -5.74 8.67
CA LEU A 87 2.91 -4.66 8.13
C LEU A 87 2.18 -3.31 8.12
N LEU A 88 0.92 -3.30 7.72
CA LEU A 88 0.10 -2.11 7.70
C LEU A 88 -0.16 -1.59 9.13
N MET A 89 -0.43 -2.49 10.08
CA MET A 89 -0.55 -2.13 11.49
C MET A 89 0.74 -1.51 12.03
N ALA A 90 1.90 -2.08 11.70
CA ALA A 90 3.20 -1.52 12.10
C ALA A 90 3.38 -0.09 11.57
N SER A 91 3.03 0.17 10.31
CA SER A 91 3.11 1.53 9.74
C SER A 91 2.17 2.53 10.43
N LEU A 92 0.97 2.08 10.82
CA LEU A 92 0.01 2.90 11.56
C LEU A 92 0.50 3.22 12.98
N LEU A 93 1.13 2.24 13.64
CA LEU A 93 1.73 2.44 14.97
C LEU A 93 2.85 3.48 14.95
N VAL A 94 3.68 3.48 13.89
CA VAL A 94 4.70 4.52 13.70
C VAL A 94 4.06 5.91 13.56
N TYR A 95 3.02 6.03 12.74
CA TYR A 95 2.27 7.28 12.59
C TYR A 95 1.69 7.77 13.93
N TRP A 96 1.02 6.89 14.68
CA TRP A 96 0.42 7.26 15.97
C TRP A 96 1.44 7.61 17.04
N ARG A 97 2.54 6.84 17.16
CA ARG A 97 3.59 7.10 18.14
C ARG A 97 4.32 8.42 17.87
N SER A 98 4.43 8.81 16.59
CA SER A 98 4.97 10.12 16.19
C SER A 98 4.00 11.28 16.38
N GLN A 99 2.77 11.04 16.87
CA GLN A 99 1.69 12.04 16.94
C GLN A 99 1.39 12.69 15.58
N GLY A 100 1.55 11.92 14.50
CA GLY A 100 1.35 12.37 13.13
C GLY A 100 2.49 13.19 12.52
N ARG A 101 3.64 13.30 13.20
CA ARG A 101 4.84 13.97 12.66
C ARG A 101 5.47 13.18 11.51
N SER A 102 5.33 11.85 11.48
CA SER A 102 5.90 10.98 10.44
C SER A 102 4.90 10.67 9.31
N TYR A 103 4.09 11.66 8.92
CA TYR A 103 3.01 11.46 7.95
C TYR A 103 3.53 11.10 6.55
N TRP A 104 4.49 11.88 6.04
CA TRP A 104 5.07 11.64 4.71
C TRP A 104 6.01 10.46 4.69
N MET A 105 6.74 10.21 5.78
CA MET A 105 7.56 9.01 5.96
C MET A 105 6.72 7.73 5.83
N VAL A 106 5.57 7.67 6.51
CA VAL A 106 4.65 6.52 6.44
C VAL A 106 4.02 6.39 5.05
N ASN A 107 3.66 7.50 4.40
CA ASN A 107 3.20 7.46 3.01
C ASN A 107 4.28 6.93 2.06
N GLY A 108 5.55 7.29 2.28
CA GLY A 108 6.68 6.76 1.53
C GLY A 108 6.76 5.25 1.58
N PHE A 109 6.66 4.70 2.80
CA PHE A 109 6.59 3.25 3.02
C PHE A 109 5.38 2.61 2.31
N LEU A 110 4.18 3.18 2.45
CA LEU A 110 2.96 2.62 1.84
C LEU A 110 3.00 2.67 0.30
N MET A 111 3.62 3.70 -0.29
CA MET A 111 3.86 3.78 -1.74
C MET A 111 4.78 2.65 -2.19
N ALA A 112 5.92 2.45 -1.53
CA ALA A 112 6.85 1.38 -1.86
C ALA A 112 6.17 0.00 -1.73
N LEU A 113 5.39 -0.22 -0.68
CA LEU A 113 4.65 -1.47 -0.44
C LEU A 113 3.60 -1.72 -1.53
N THR A 114 2.87 -0.68 -1.96
CA THR A 114 1.89 -0.77 -3.04
C THR A 114 2.55 -1.20 -4.35
N LEU A 115 3.65 -0.54 -4.73
CA LEU A 115 4.38 -0.86 -5.97
C LEU A 115 4.97 -2.28 -5.92
N ALA A 116 5.53 -2.69 -4.78
CA ALA A 116 6.01 -4.05 -4.58
C ALA A 116 4.88 -5.08 -4.73
N GLY A 117 3.71 -4.82 -4.13
CA GLY A 117 2.53 -5.68 -4.27
C GLY A 117 2.05 -5.80 -5.70
N THR A 118 2.05 -4.70 -6.45
CA THR A 118 1.72 -4.70 -7.88
C THR A 118 2.72 -5.52 -8.68
N MET A 119 4.02 -5.34 -8.47
CA MET A 119 5.06 -6.10 -9.17
C MET A 119 4.97 -7.60 -8.86
N ALA A 120 4.80 -7.97 -7.59
CA ALA A 120 4.63 -9.36 -7.17
C ALA A 120 3.37 -9.99 -7.83
N SER A 121 2.25 -9.27 -7.82
CA SER A 121 1.01 -9.73 -8.45
C SER A 121 1.19 -9.99 -9.95
N ILE A 122 1.86 -9.07 -10.66
CA ILE A 122 2.12 -9.22 -12.10
C ILE A 122 3.07 -10.39 -12.35
N ALA A 123 4.14 -10.53 -11.57
CA ALA A 123 5.11 -11.62 -11.73
C ALA A 123 4.46 -12.98 -11.47
N ASN A 124 3.61 -13.11 -10.45
CA ASN A 124 2.86 -14.33 -10.17
C ASN A 124 1.92 -14.70 -11.33
N LEU A 125 1.21 -13.73 -11.91
CA LEU A 125 0.34 -13.96 -13.07
C LEU A 125 1.12 -14.37 -14.32
N GLN A 126 2.27 -13.73 -14.56
CA GLN A 126 3.16 -14.10 -15.66
C GLN A 126 3.70 -15.53 -15.46
N ALA A 127 4.15 -15.88 -14.26
CA ALA A 127 4.59 -17.23 -13.92
C ALA A 127 3.47 -18.28 -14.08
N ALA A 128 2.26 -17.95 -13.61
CA ALA A 128 1.08 -18.81 -13.73
C ALA A 128 0.71 -19.11 -15.18
N THR A 129 0.95 -18.16 -16.10
CA THR A 129 0.68 -18.29 -17.54
C THR A 129 1.88 -18.78 -18.35
N GLY A 130 3.05 -18.94 -17.72
CA GLY A 130 4.28 -19.36 -18.41
C GLY A 130 4.98 -18.29 -19.22
N LEU A 131 4.61 -17.02 -19.00
CA LEU A 131 5.31 -15.90 -19.58
C LEU A 131 6.61 -15.61 -18.80
N PRO A 132 7.61 -14.97 -19.41
CA PRO A 132 8.76 -14.45 -18.68
C PRO A 132 8.29 -13.53 -17.56
N PHE A 133 8.83 -13.74 -16.36
CA PHE A 133 8.46 -12.99 -15.15
C PHE A 133 9.70 -12.48 -14.42
N MET A 134 9.50 -11.44 -13.60
CA MET A 134 10.55 -10.93 -12.73
C MET A 134 10.73 -11.86 -11.53
N SER A 135 11.97 -12.24 -11.22
CA SER A 135 12.22 -13.13 -10.08
C SER A 135 11.91 -12.43 -8.75
N PRO A 136 11.48 -13.17 -7.71
CA PRO A 136 11.15 -12.62 -6.39
C PRO A 136 12.31 -11.82 -5.77
N GLU A 137 13.56 -12.25 -5.98
CA GLU A 137 14.75 -11.57 -5.46
C GLU A 137 14.92 -10.17 -6.06
N LYS A 138 14.62 -10.03 -7.37
CA LYS A 138 14.66 -8.73 -8.04
C LYS A 138 13.57 -7.80 -7.52
N ILE A 139 12.36 -8.32 -7.33
CA ILE A 139 11.24 -7.54 -6.76
C ILE A 139 11.59 -7.07 -5.35
N LEU A 140 12.16 -7.95 -4.51
CA LEU A 140 12.60 -7.61 -3.17
C LEU A 140 13.67 -6.52 -3.17
N LEU A 141 14.67 -6.63 -4.04
CA LEU A 141 15.73 -5.62 -4.15
C LEU A 141 15.18 -4.26 -4.59
N ILE A 142 14.28 -4.23 -5.59
CA ILE A 142 13.62 -3.00 -6.03
C ILE A 142 12.77 -2.43 -4.90
N TYR A 143 12.00 -3.27 -4.19
CA TYR A 143 11.21 -2.84 -3.04
C TYR A 143 12.07 -2.18 -1.96
N LEU A 144 13.17 -2.81 -1.55
CA LEU A 144 14.08 -2.25 -0.55
C LEU A 144 14.64 -0.91 -1.01
N GLY A 145 15.11 -0.81 -2.27
CA GLY A 145 15.59 0.45 -2.84
C GLY A 145 14.53 1.55 -2.84
N MET A 146 13.31 1.25 -3.30
CA MET A 146 12.19 2.22 -3.28
C MET A 146 11.81 2.61 -1.86
N MET A 147 11.79 1.66 -0.93
CA MET A 147 11.45 1.91 0.46
C MET A 147 12.43 2.90 1.08
N PHE A 148 13.74 2.70 0.93
CA PHE A 148 14.75 3.64 1.42
C PHE A 148 14.55 5.03 0.83
N VAL A 149 14.42 5.13 -0.50
CA VAL A 149 14.27 6.42 -1.18
C VAL A 149 13.00 7.14 -0.75
N PHE A 150 11.85 6.47 -0.74
CA PHE A 150 10.57 7.11 -0.44
C PHE A 150 10.40 7.44 1.05
N VAL A 151 10.89 6.58 1.94
CA VAL A 151 10.87 6.85 3.39
C VAL A 151 11.77 8.04 3.71
N GLU A 152 12.98 8.11 3.15
CA GLU A 152 13.91 9.22 3.38
C GLU A 152 13.37 10.54 2.83
N ILE A 153 12.82 10.54 1.60
CA ILE A 153 12.14 11.71 1.05
C ILE A 153 10.98 12.13 1.95
N GLY A 154 10.21 11.17 2.45
CA GLY A 154 9.10 11.43 3.36
C GLY A 154 9.54 12.07 4.67
N ASP A 155 10.58 11.53 5.31
CA ASP A 155 11.14 12.04 6.55
C ASP A 155 11.74 13.45 6.39
N PHE A 156 12.41 13.70 5.27
CA PHE A 156 12.89 15.04 4.92
C PHE A 156 11.75 16.07 4.86
N VAL A 157 10.63 15.72 4.21
CA VAL A 157 9.45 16.60 4.11
C VAL A 157 8.82 16.82 5.49
N ASP A 158 8.69 15.75 6.29
CA ASP A 158 8.14 15.82 7.64
C ASP A 158 8.99 16.73 8.55
N THR A 159 10.32 16.62 8.48
CA THR A 159 11.27 17.45 9.25
C THR A 159 11.12 18.93 8.91
N ARG A 160 11.14 19.29 7.62
CA ARG A 160 11.00 20.70 7.17
C ARG A 160 9.67 21.33 7.59
N LYS A 161 8.59 20.56 7.57
CA LYS A 161 7.26 21.03 8.00
C LYS A 161 7.23 21.33 9.49
N SER A 162 7.93 20.53 10.30
CA SER A 162 8.04 20.72 11.74
C SER A 162 8.85 21.97 12.11
N GLU A 163 9.97 22.21 11.43
CA GLU A 163 10.82 23.40 11.61
C GLU A 163 10.04 24.68 11.30
N THR A 164 9.36 24.72 10.16
CA THR A 164 8.57 25.89 9.72
C THR A 164 7.46 26.25 10.71
N SER A 165 6.83 25.23 11.32
CA SER A 165 5.77 25.44 12.30
C SER A 165 6.33 26.03 13.61
N SER A 166 7.53 25.58 14.03
CA SER A 166 8.22 26.11 15.22
C SER A 166 8.76 27.54 15.04
N SER A 167 9.27 27.87 13.84
CA SER A 167 9.79 29.20 13.52
C SER A 167 8.66 30.25 13.48
N THR A 168 7.49 29.86 12.96
CA THR A 168 6.29 30.71 12.93
C THR A 168 5.78 31.02 14.34
N MET A 169 5.83 30.06 15.27
CA MET A 169 5.40 30.27 16.67
C MET A 169 6.39 31.12 17.48
N THR A 170 7.67 31.10 17.14
CA THR A 170 8.72 31.83 17.88
C THR A 170 9.10 33.17 17.26
N GLY A 171 8.55 33.50 16.08
CA GLY A 171 8.89 34.73 15.34
C GLY A 171 10.33 34.76 14.80
N THR A 172 11.07 33.66 14.89
CA THR A 172 12.42 33.54 14.35
C THR A 172 12.36 32.99 12.93
N LYS A 173 13.16 33.53 12.00
CA LYS A 173 13.26 32.96 10.65
C LYS A 173 14.06 31.66 10.70
N PRO A 174 13.67 30.61 9.95
CA PRO A 174 14.48 29.40 9.84
C PRO A 174 15.85 29.75 9.23
N VAL A 175 16.92 29.29 9.88
CA VAL A 175 18.30 29.42 9.38
C VAL A 175 18.54 28.22 8.46
N TYR A 176 18.76 28.50 7.18
CA TYR A 176 19.10 27.49 6.17
C TYR A 176 20.60 27.29 6.08
#